data_AF-A0A9P0FLB5-F1
#
_entry.id   AF-A0A9P0FLB5-F1
#
_cell.length_a   1.000
_cell.length_b   1.000
_cell.length_c   1.000
_cell.angle_alpha   90.00
_cell.angle_beta   90.00
_cell.angle_gamma   90.00
#
_symmetry.space_group_name_H-M   'P 1'
#
loop_
_entity.id
_entity.type
_entity.pdbx_description
1 polymer ?
#
loop_
_entity_poly.entity_id
_entity_poly.type
_entity_poly.pdbx_seq_one_letter_code
_entity_poly.pdbx_strand_id
1 'polypeptide(L)'
;MTIHLLPGKVKRYEKLVREFKAIRIIIWLFFRLLDFVFIPLMIIRCFKKKKTCPPIDNNILLYKASELSNLIRTQQLTSTLVVKTYIDRIKVVNKLLNAVIDDRFDSAIQEAKYVDDFVRSTKCTINELKIKYPLLGVPITVKGSIDVAKLRNTSGLVTRKNVNPAEKDADAVALAREAGAIPLLTSNIPELCLNWESINNFVGTTKNPYDIRKTAGGSSGGEVNVEEKV
;
A
#
# COMPACT_ATOMS: atom_id res chain seq x y z
N MET A 1 -44.49 -45.46 17.56
CA MET A 1 -44.06 -45.14 18.93
C MET A 1 -44.33 -43.66 19.16
N THR A 2 -45.51 -43.33 19.67
CA THR A 2 -46.01 -41.97 19.80
C THR A 2 -45.47 -41.39 21.09
N ILE A 3 -44.54 -40.43 21.01
CA ILE A 3 -43.93 -39.80 22.18
C ILE A 3 -44.99 -38.89 22.82
N HIS A 4 -45.69 -39.39 23.85
CA HIS A 4 -46.56 -38.59 24.70
C HIS A 4 -45.70 -37.65 25.56
N LEU A 5 -45.41 -36.46 25.04
CA LEU A 5 -44.82 -35.38 25.82
C LEU A 5 -45.86 -34.85 26.83
N LEU A 6 -45.49 -34.84 28.11
CA LEU A 6 -46.32 -34.28 29.19
C LEU A 6 -46.73 -32.82 28.83
N PRO A 7 -48.01 -32.43 29.03
CA PRO A 7 -48.56 -31.17 28.53
C PRO A 7 -47.82 -29.91 29.04
N GLY A 8 -47.14 -30.00 30.19
CA GLY A 8 -46.30 -28.92 30.72
C GLY A 8 -44.97 -28.72 29.96
N LYS A 9 -44.39 -29.78 29.37
CA LYS A 9 -43.13 -29.69 28.60
C LYS A 9 -43.37 -29.11 27.20
N VAL A 10 -44.51 -29.40 26.59
CA VAL A 10 -44.93 -28.84 25.27
C VAL A 10 -45.14 -27.33 25.39
N LYS A 11 -45.89 -26.86 26.40
CA LYS A 11 -46.10 -25.42 26.65
C LYS A 11 -44.81 -24.63 26.89
N ARG A 12 -43.83 -25.23 27.60
CA ARG A 12 -42.51 -24.61 27.84
C ARG A 12 -41.68 -24.51 26.57
N TYR A 13 -41.71 -25.54 25.71
CA TYR A 13 -41.02 -25.52 24.43
C TYR A 13 -41.63 -24.50 23.45
N GLU A 14 -42.96 -24.44 23.35
CA GLU A 14 -43.66 -23.45 22.52
C GLU A 14 -43.37 -22.00 22.97
N LYS A 15 -43.32 -21.76 24.28
CA LYS A 15 -42.93 -20.46 24.84
C LYS A 15 -41.50 -20.10 24.44
N LEU A 16 -40.55 -21.03 24.57
CA LEU A 16 -39.15 -20.83 24.18
C LEU A 16 -39.01 -20.52 22.68
N VAL A 17 -39.67 -21.29 21.81
CA VAL A 17 -39.65 -21.06 20.35
C VAL A 17 -40.27 -19.71 19.99
N ARG A 18 -41.34 -19.30 20.67
CA ARG A 18 -41.96 -17.98 20.48
C ARG A 18 -41.04 -16.85 20.95
N GLU A 19 -40.34 -17.02 22.07
CA GLU A 19 -39.34 -16.08 22.56
C GLU A 19 -38.16 -15.95 21.59
N PHE A 20 -37.61 -17.04 21.07
CA PHE A 20 -36.58 -17.00 20.02
C PHE A 20 -37.07 -16.31 18.74
N LYS A 21 -38.32 -16.58 18.30
CA LYS A 21 -38.93 -15.88 17.15
C LYS A 21 -39.08 -14.39 17.43
N ALA A 22 -39.52 -14.00 18.63
CA ALA A 22 -39.66 -12.61 19.03
C ALA A 22 -38.31 -11.89 19.07
N ILE A 23 -37.28 -12.50 19.66
CA ILE A 23 -35.90 -11.98 19.68
C ILE A 23 -35.39 -11.80 18.25
N ARG A 24 -35.61 -12.78 17.37
CA ARG A 24 -35.19 -12.68 15.96
C ARG A 24 -35.91 -11.53 15.23
N ILE A 25 -37.19 -11.32 15.49
CA ILE A 25 -37.96 -10.19 14.94
C ILE A 25 -37.42 -8.87 15.46
N ILE A 26 -37.12 -8.77 16.76
CA ILE A 26 -36.56 -7.56 17.38
C ILE A 26 -35.19 -7.23 16.78
N ILE A 27 -34.29 -8.23 16.65
CA ILE A 27 -32.99 -8.07 16.00
C ILE A 27 -33.15 -7.62 14.54
N TRP A 28 -34.09 -8.24 13.81
CA TRP A 28 -34.36 -7.86 12.42
C TRP A 28 -34.89 -6.42 12.31
N LEU A 29 -35.82 -6.01 13.17
CA LEU A 29 -36.35 -4.64 13.22
C LEU A 29 -35.24 -3.63 13.58
N PHE A 30 -34.34 -3.99 14.51
CA PHE A 30 -33.19 -3.17 14.87
C PHE A 30 -32.26 -2.94 13.67
N PHE A 31 -31.88 -4.00 12.94
CA PHE A 31 -31.05 -3.86 11.74
C PHE A 31 -31.78 -3.09 10.62
N ARG A 32 -33.10 -3.29 10.46
CA ARG A 32 -33.89 -2.49 9.51
C ARG A 32 -33.91 -1.01 9.86
N LEU A 33 -34.03 -0.67 11.15
CA LEU A 33 -33.96 0.72 11.60
C LEU A 33 -32.58 1.31 11.34
N LEU A 34 -31.51 0.55 11.61
CA LEU A 34 -30.15 0.95 11.27
C LEU A 34 -30.01 1.21 9.76
N ASP A 35 -30.52 0.33 8.91
CA ASP A 35 -30.51 0.51 7.45
C ASP A 35 -31.19 1.82 7.02
N PHE A 36 -32.36 2.16 7.61
CA PHE A 36 -33.07 3.40 7.32
C PHE A 36 -32.27 4.67 7.67
N VAL A 37 -31.34 4.59 8.61
CA VAL A 37 -30.44 5.69 8.96
C VAL A 37 -29.16 5.66 8.11
N PHE A 38 -28.53 4.49 7.97
CA PHE A 38 -27.23 4.34 7.32
C PHE A 38 -27.31 4.42 5.80
N ILE A 39 -28.33 3.86 5.16
CA ILE A 39 -28.45 3.85 3.68
C ILE A 39 -28.56 5.29 3.14
N PRO A 40 -29.44 6.18 3.66
CA PRO A 40 -29.48 7.56 3.20
C PRO A 40 -28.16 8.31 3.45
N LEU A 41 -27.51 8.09 4.60
CA LEU A 41 -26.19 8.68 4.90
C LEU A 41 -25.11 8.21 3.92
N MET A 42 -25.12 6.94 3.53
CA MET A 42 -24.20 6.38 2.53
C MET A 42 -24.49 6.95 1.14
N ILE A 43 -25.76 7.06 0.75
CA ILE A 43 -26.20 7.67 -0.51
C ILE A 43 -25.75 9.14 -0.59
N ILE A 44 -25.93 9.92 0.47
CA ILE A 44 -25.47 11.32 0.54
C ILE A 44 -23.94 11.41 0.34
N ARG A 45 -23.16 10.45 0.86
CA ARG A 45 -21.71 10.41 0.65
C ARG A 45 -21.32 10.10 -0.80
N CYS A 46 -22.14 9.37 -1.55
CA CYS A 46 -21.93 9.13 -2.97
C CYS A 46 -22.03 10.42 -3.80
N PHE A 47 -22.84 11.39 -3.38
CA PHE A 47 -22.98 12.70 -4.04
C PHE A 47 -21.83 13.68 -3.74
N LYS A 48 -20.91 13.37 -2.81
CA LYS A 48 -19.72 14.21 -2.61
C LYS A 48 -18.85 14.17 -3.87
N LYS A 49 -18.24 15.31 -4.23
CA LYS A 49 -17.33 15.36 -5.37
C LYS A 49 -16.12 14.46 -5.13
N LYS A 50 -15.81 13.61 -6.13
CA LYS A 50 -14.62 12.77 -6.15
C LYS A 50 -13.38 13.65 -6.11
N LYS A 51 -12.44 13.35 -5.22
CA LYS A 51 -11.10 13.96 -5.20
C LYS A 51 -10.11 12.86 -5.58
N THR A 52 -9.37 13.08 -6.66
CA THR A 52 -8.38 12.13 -7.20
C THR A 52 -6.98 12.73 -7.09
N CYS A 53 -5.97 11.89 -7.26
CA CYS A 53 -4.63 12.41 -7.49
C CYS A 53 -4.59 13.30 -8.75
N PRO A 54 -3.68 14.28 -8.81
CA PRO A 54 -3.36 14.98 -10.05
C PRO A 54 -3.01 13.98 -11.16
N PRO A 55 -3.30 14.28 -12.43
CA PRO A 55 -2.92 13.41 -13.55
C PRO A 55 -1.40 13.21 -13.62
N ILE A 56 -0.97 12.18 -14.33
CA ILE A 56 0.45 11.96 -14.62
C ILE A 56 0.85 12.87 -15.78
N ASP A 57 1.88 13.69 -15.56
CA ASP A 57 2.38 14.70 -16.52
C ASP A 57 3.70 14.29 -17.19
N ASN A 58 4.37 13.27 -16.67
CA ASN A 58 5.64 12.78 -17.18
C ASN A 58 5.56 11.30 -17.59
N ASN A 59 5.81 11.03 -18.88
CA ASN A 59 5.74 9.69 -19.47
C ASN A 59 6.74 8.69 -18.85
N ILE A 60 7.83 9.16 -18.22
CA ILE A 60 8.80 8.28 -17.53
C ILE A 60 8.09 7.46 -16.44
N LEU A 61 7.07 8.01 -15.79
CA LEU A 61 6.30 7.36 -14.73
C LEU A 61 5.40 6.22 -15.24
N LEU A 62 5.18 6.15 -16.56
CA LEU A 62 4.32 5.16 -17.21
C LEU A 62 5.10 3.96 -17.78
N TYR A 63 6.42 4.06 -17.86
CA TYR A 63 7.24 2.96 -18.35
C TYR A 63 7.25 1.77 -17.38
N LYS A 64 7.29 0.57 -17.95
CA LYS A 64 7.46 -0.66 -17.16
C LYS A 64 8.86 -0.70 -16.55
N ALA A 65 9.03 -1.37 -15.42
CA ALA A 65 10.34 -1.53 -14.77
C ALA A 65 11.40 -2.14 -15.72
N SER A 66 11.02 -3.14 -16.51
CA SER A 66 11.91 -3.76 -17.50
C SER A 66 12.31 -2.81 -18.62
N GLU A 67 11.40 -1.90 -19.01
CA GLU A 67 11.63 -0.88 -20.02
C GLU A 67 12.56 0.21 -19.50
N LEU A 68 12.29 0.78 -18.31
CA LEU A 68 13.18 1.73 -17.64
C LEU A 68 14.60 1.19 -17.51
N SER A 69 14.71 -0.05 -17.02
CA SER A 69 15.99 -0.74 -16.87
C SER A 69 16.72 -0.89 -18.22
N ASN A 70 15.99 -1.14 -19.31
CA ASN A 70 16.56 -1.21 -20.65
C ASN A 70 17.04 0.17 -21.15
N LEU A 71 16.20 1.20 -21.00
CA LEU A 71 16.51 2.59 -21.38
C LEU A 71 17.72 3.15 -20.62
N ILE A 72 17.89 2.76 -19.34
CA ILE A 72 19.06 3.13 -18.54
C ILE A 72 20.32 2.42 -19.05
N ARG A 73 20.26 1.10 -19.27
CA ARG A 73 21.41 0.33 -19.80
C ARG A 73 21.87 0.81 -21.18
N THR A 74 20.94 1.24 -22.03
CA THR A 74 21.24 1.78 -23.37
C THR A 74 21.56 3.28 -23.35
N GLN A 75 21.61 3.90 -22.17
CA GLN A 75 21.90 5.33 -21.97
C GLN A 75 20.90 6.27 -22.66
N GLN A 76 19.70 5.80 -23.01
CA GLN A 76 18.62 6.64 -23.53
C GLN A 76 17.99 7.48 -22.42
N LEU A 77 17.99 6.96 -21.19
CA LEU A 77 17.64 7.69 -19.97
C LEU A 77 18.77 7.52 -18.94
N THR A 78 18.89 8.49 -18.04
CA THR A 78 19.74 8.37 -16.85
C THR A 78 18.91 7.88 -15.68
N SER A 79 19.48 7.00 -14.84
CA SER A 79 18.87 6.59 -13.58
C SER A 79 18.61 7.81 -12.68
N THR A 80 19.51 8.80 -12.67
CA THR A 80 19.30 10.05 -11.92
C THR A 80 18.02 10.78 -12.35
N LEU A 81 17.76 10.90 -13.66
CA LEU A 81 16.54 11.54 -14.17
C LEU A 81 15.29 10.74 -13.76
N VAL A 82 15.35 9.42 -13.90
CA VAL A 82 14.24 8.52 -13.53
C VAL A 82 13.93 8.65 -12.03
N VAL A 83 14.94 8.46 -11.17
CA VAL A 83 14.77 8.54 -9.70
C VAL A 83 14.24 9.91 -9.27
N LYS A 84 14.78 11.02 -9.80
CA LYS A 84 14.26 12.36 -9.49
C LYS A 84 12.80 12.53 -9.91
N THR A 85 12.43 12.04 -11.09
CA THR A 85 11.05 12.13 -11.59
C THR A 85 10.08 11.40 -10.65
N TYR A 86 10.44 10.21 -10.15
CA TYR A 86 9.63 9.49 -9.16
C TYR A 86 9.55 10.24 -7.82
N ILE A 87 10.67 10.78 -7.33
CA ILE A 87 10.71 11.55 -6.07
C ILE A 87 9.82 12.79 -6.15
N ASP A 88 9.90 13.54 -7.26
CA ASP A 88 9.09 14.74 -7.47
C ASP A 88 7.60 14.41 -7.50
N ARG A 89 7.24 13.30 -8.18
CA ARG A 89 5.87 12.79 -8.18
C ARG A 89 5.40 12.41 -6.77
N ILE A 90 6.23 11.67 -6.02
CA ILE A 90 5.93 11.25 -4.65
C ILE A 90 5.66 12.48 -3.76
N LYS A 91 6.50 13.52 -3.83
CA LYS A 91 6.32 14.77 -3.06
C LYS A 91 4.99 15.47 -3.34
N VAL A 92 4.49 15.38 -4.57
CA VAL A 92 3.19 15.96 -4.95
C VAL A 92 2.03 15.10 -4.44
N VAL A 93 2.03 13.79 -4.73
CA VAL A 93 0.88 12.93 -4.45
C VAL A 93 0.79 12.49 -2.99
N ASN A 94 1.91 12.34 -2.29
CA ASN A 94 1.91 11.86 -0.91
C ASN A 94 1.20 12.81 0.06
N LYS A 95 1.15 14.12 -0.26
CA LYS A 95 0.35 15.11 0.50
C LYS A 95 -1.15 14.76 0.52
N LEU A 96 -1.62 14.02 -0.49
CA LEU A 96 -3.00 13.56 -0.58
C LEU A 96 -3.15 12.13 -0.06
N LEU A 97 -2.19 11.27 -0.37
CA LEU A 97 -2.29 9.82 -0.14
C LEU A 97 -1.84 9.38 1.23
N ASN A 98 -0.85 10.04 1.83
CA ASN A 98 -0.25 9.64 3.11
C ASN A 98 0.23 8.18 3.11
N ALA A 99 1.00 7.83 2.07
CA ALA A 99 1.46 6.48 1.77
C ALA A 99 2.92 6.22 2.17
N VAL A 100 3.67 7.24 2.61
CA VAL A 100 5.11 7.14 2.93
C VAL A 100 5.32 7.23 4.45
N ILE A 101 6.10 6.30 5.02
CA ILE A 101 6.51 6.33 6.43
C ILE A 101 7.84 7.08 6.59
N ASP A 102 8.86 6.63 5.85
CA ASP A 102 10.22 7.14 5.91
C ASP A 102 10.81 7.09 4.49
N ASP A 103 11.70 8.02 4.15
CA ASP A 103 12.31 8.10 2.83
C ASP A 103 13.84 8.20 2.87
N ARG A 104 14.48 7.83 1.76
CA ARG A 104 15.93 7.90 1.56
C ARG A 104 16.30 8.65 0.28
N PHE A 105 15.53 9.68 -0.08
CA PHE A 105 15.62 10.34 -1.39
C PHE A 105 17.03 10.84 -1.74
N ASP A 106 17.75 11.44 -0.79
CA ASP A 106 19.10 11.93 -1.04
C ASP A 106 20.08 10.80 -1.33
N SER A 107 20.00 9.70 -0.57
CA SER A 107 20.82 8.50 -0.82
C SER A 107 20.45 7.82 -2.13
N ALA A 108 19.15 7.75 -2.46
CA ALA A 108 18.67 7.18 -3.72
C ALA A 108 19.18 7.98 -4.93
N ILE A 109 19.24 9.31 -4.85
CA ILE A 109 19.81 10.16 -5.90
C ILE A 109 21.32 9.91 -6.05
N GLN A 110 22.05 9.71 -4.95
CA GLN A 110 23.48 9.37 -5.00
C GLN A 110 23.73 8.00 -5.65
N GLU A 111 22.92 7.00 -5.30
CA GLU A 111 22.96 5.68 -5.94
C GLU A 111 22.64 5.75 -7.43
N ALA A 112 21.66 6.56 -7.81
CA ALA A 112 21.31 6.76 -9.21
C ALA A 112 22.46 7.38 -10.03
N LYS A 113 23.17 8.37 -9.45
CA LYS A 113 24.38 8.94 -10.07
C LYS A 113 25.48 7.90 -10.24
N TYR A 114 25.70 7.07 -9.22
CA TYR A 114 26.66 5.98 -9.30
C TYR A 114 26.30 4.99 -10.43
N VAL A 115 25.02 4.66 -10.59
CA VAL A 115 24.55 3.81 -11.70
C VAL A 115 24.84 4.47 -13.05
N ASP A 116 24.59 5.77 -13.20
CA ASP A 116 24.86 6.49 -14.44
C ASP A 116 26.36 6.48 -14.81
N ASP A 117 27.23 6.71 -13.83
CA ASP A 117 28.68 6.67 -14.02
C ASP A 117 29.19 5.24 -14.26
N PHE A 118 28.59 4.24 -13.62
CA PHE A 118 28.87 2.82 -13.86
C PHE A 118 28.51 2.41 -15.28
N VAL A 119 27.32 2.77 -15.77
CA VAL A 119 26.89 2.45 -17.15
C VAL A 119 27.77 3.15 -18.19
N ARG A 120 28.26 4.36 -17.91
CA ARG A 120 29.17 5.08 -18.81
C ARG A 120 30.57 4.46 -18.88
N SER A 121 31.07 3.93 -17.77
CA SER A 121 32.45 3.44 -17.63
C SER A 121 32.61 1.94 -17.79
N THR A 122 31.53 1.17 -17.70
CA THR A 122 31.57 -0.29 -17.78
C THR A 122 31.97 -0.79 -19.17
N LYS A 123 32.70 -1.91 -19.20
CA LYS A 123 33.03 -2.65 -20.42
C LYS A 123 32.07 -3.80 -20.70
N CYS A 124 31.10 -4.03 -19.80
CA CYS A 124 30.10 -5.07 -19.98
C CYS A 124 29.20 -4.78 -21.17
N THR A 125 28.82 -5.82 -21.91
CA THR A 125 27.81 -5.72 -22.95
C THR A 125 26.42 -5.46 -22.33
N ILE A 126 25.48 -4.93 -23.13
CA ILE A 126 24.10 -4.71 -22.67
C ILE A 126 23.45 -6.02 -22.18
N ASN A 127 23.77 -7.16 -22.81
CA ASN A 127 23.24 -8.47 -22.41
C ASN A 127 23.80 -8.94 -21.07
N GLU A 128 25.09 -8.74 -20.81
CA GLU A 128 25.69 -9.04 -19.51
C GLU A 128 25.09 -8.17 -18.40
N LEU A 129 24.90 -6.87 -18.66
CA LEU A 129 24.22 -5.96 -17.73
C LEU A 129 22.77 -6.38 -17.46
N LYS A 130 22.06 -6.90 -18.47
CA LYS A 130 20.68 -7.39 -18.32
C LYS A 130 20.61 -8.63 -17.43
N ILE A 131 21.54 -9.57 -17.59
CA ILE A 131 21.59 -10.80 -16.79
C ILE A 131 22.02 -10.49 -15.35
N LYS A 132 23.07 -9.68 -15.18
CA LYS A 132 23.64 -9.38 -13.86
C LYS A 132 22.79 -8.41 -13.05
N TYR A 133 22.22 -7.39 -13.69
CA TYR A 133 21.45 -6.32 -13.05
C TYR A 133 20.10 -6.14 -13.74
N PRO A 134 19.13 -7.07 -13.59
CA PRO A 134 17.85 -7.01 -14.29
C PRO A 134 17.02 -5.75 -13.96
N LEU A 135 17.27 -5.09 -12.84
CA LEU A 135 16.59 -3.87 -12.38
C LEU A 135 17.51 -2.65 -12.31
N LEU A 136 18.62 -2.64 -13.07
CA LEU A 136 19.63 -1.57 -13.04
C LEU A 136 19.02 -0.17 -13.08
N GLY A 137 19.21 0.59 -11.98
CA GLY A 137 18.81 1.98 -11.85
C GLY A 137 17.31 2.22 -11.70
N VAL A 138 16.50 1.16 -11.54
CA VAL A 138 15.04 1.27 -11.42
C VAL A 138 14.65 1.63 -9.98
N PRO A 139 13.87 2.69 -9.74
CA PRO A 139 13.37 3.02 -8.41
C PRO A 139 12.32 2.01 -7.93
N ILE A 140 12.35 1.65 -6.65
CA ILE A 140 11.34 0.81 -6.01
C ILE A 140 10.89 1.39 -4.67
N THR A 141 9.68 1.05 -4.26
CA THR A 141 9.17 1.24 -2.89
C THR A 141 9.27 -0.07 -2.12
N VAL A 142 9.36 0.03 -0.79
CA VAL A 142 9.44 -1.15 0.09
C VAL A 142 8.36 -1.05 1.15
N LYS A 143 7.63 -2.15 1.39
CA LYS A 143 6.58 -2.15 2.41
C LYS A 143 7.17 -1.85 3.78
N GLY A 144 6.56 -0.97 4.57
CA GLY A 144 7.09 -0.53 5.88
C GLY A 144 7.19 -1.59 6.98
N SER A 145 6.85 -2.85 6.69
CA SER A 145 7.14 -4.01 7.53
C SER A 145 8.47 -4.70 7.20
N ILE A 146 9.16 -4.27 6.13
CA ILE A 146 10.40 -4.85 5.62
C ILE A 146 11.52 -3.84 5.87
N ASP A 147 12.64 -4.32 6.42
CA ASP A 147 13.78 -3.47 6.76
C ASP A 147 14.50 -2.97 5.50
N VAL A 148 14.81 -1.68 5.51
CA VAL A 148 15.69 -1.00 4.56
C VAL A 148 16.75 -0.30 5.38
N ALA A 149 18.03 -0.51 5.07
CA ALA A 149 19.14 0.05 5.82
C ALA A 149 18.99 1.57 5.96
N LYS A 150 19.22 2.06 7.19
CA LYS A 150 19.10 3.48 7.59
C LYS A 150 17.68 4.05 7.60
N LEU A 151 16.64 3.26 7.32
CA LEU A 151 15.24 3.65 7.52
C LEU A 151 14.67 3.00 8.77
N ARG A 152 13.66 3.65 9.38
CA ARG A 152 12.98 3.10 10.56
C ARG A 152 11.92 2.09 10.15
N ASN A 153 11.87 0.97 10.85
CA ASN A 153 10.76 0.02 10.81
C ASN A 153 9.95 0.11 12.11
N THR A 154 8.86 0.87 12.06
CA THR A 154 7.94 1.04 13.20
C THR A 154 6.87 -0.04 13.25
N SER A 155 6.70 -0.83 12.18
CA SER A 155 5.59 -1.79 12.05
C SER A 155 4.21 -1.14 12.29
N GLY A 156 4.07 0.16 12.02
CA GLY A 156 2.87 0.96 12.30
C GLY A 156 2.65 1.34 13.77
N LEU A 157 3.50 0.89 14.70
CA LEU A 157 3.31 1.10 16.14
C LEU A 157 3.83 2.46 16.62
N VAL A 158 2.99 3.19 17.35
CA VAL A 158 3.37 4.47 18.00
C VAL A 158 4.50 4.27 19.03
N THR A 159 4.51 3.15 19.74
CA THR A 159 5.57 2.81 20.71
C THR A 159 6.94 2.66 20.07
N ARG A 160 7.00 2.40 18.76
CA ARG A 160 8.23 2.29 17.98
C ARG A 160 8.61 3.58 17.24
N LYS A 161 7.99 4.73 17.54
CA LYS A 161 8.28 6.02 16.88
C LYS A 161 9.76 6.43 16.88
N ASN A 162 10.47 6.04 17.95
CA ASN A 162 11.89 6.34 18.18
C ASN A 162 12.77 5.09 18.06
N VAL A 163 12.31 4.05 17.35
CA VAL A 163 13.14 2.88 17.06
C VAL A 163 14.36 3.33 16.27
N ASN A 164 15.51 2.71 16.56
CA ASN A 164 16.71 2.94 15.77
C ASN A 164 16.45 2.51 14.31
N PRO A 165 17.01 3.23 13.33
CA PRO A 165 16.98 2.79 11.94
C PRO A 165 17.60 1.39 11.78
N ALA A 166 17.12 0.62 10.81
CA ALA A 166 17.65 -0.70 10.54
C ALA A 166 19.14 -0.62 10.13
N GLU A 167 19.95 -1.51 10.69
CA GLU A 167 21.40 -1.56 10.40
C GLU A 167 21.68 -2.11 9.00
N LYS A 168 20.82 -2.99 8.50
CA LYS A 168 20.94 -3.64 7.20
C LYS A 168 19.60 -3.77 6.50
N ASP A 169 19.67 -3.98 5.19
CA ASP A 169 18.51 -4.35 4.37
C ASP A 169 18.02 -5.75 4.78
N ALA A 170 16.71 -5.98 4.70
CA ALA A 170 16.17 -7.34 4.69
C ALA A 170 16.65 -8.09 3.43
N ASP A 171 16.75 -9.42 3.49
CA ASP A 171 17.33 -10.24 2.41
C ASP A 171 16.67 -9.97 1.04
N ALA A 172 15.34 -9.80 1.01
CA ALA A 172 14.62 -9.47 -0.22
C ALA A 172 15.01 -8.08 -0.81
N VAL A 173 15.25 -7.09 0.06
CA VAL A 173 15.69 -5.75 -0.34
C VAL A 173 17.15 -5.79 -0.81
N ALA A 174 18.00 -6.56 -0.11
CA ALA A 174 19.38 -6.78 -0.50
C ALA A 174 19.46 -7.40 -1.90
N LEU A 175 18.70 -8.48 -2.17
CA LEU A 175 18.61 -9.11 -3.49
C LEU A 175 18.10 -8.15 -4.57
N ALA A 176 17.12 -7.29 -4.25
CA ALA A 176 16.64 -6.29 -5.20
C ALA A 176 17.72 -5.25 -5.54
N ARG A 177 18.50 -4.81 -4.55
CA ARG A 177 19.63 -3.88 -4.75
C ARG A 177 20.79 -4.55 -5.51
N GLU A 178 21.08 -5.82 -5.24
CA GLU A 178 22.05 -6.62 -6.00
C GLU A 178 21.62 -6.76 -7.47
N ALA A 179 20.32 -6.88 -7.73
CA ALA A 179 19.74 -6.83 -9.07
C ALA A 179 19.77 -5.43 -9.71
N GLY A 180 20.22 -4.40 -9.00
CA GLY A 180 20.41 -3.03 -9.46
C GLY A 180 19.26 -2.07 -9.14
N ALA A 181 18.25 -2.48 -8.38
CA ALA A 181 17.14 -1.61 -7.98
C ALA A 181 17.56 -0.58 -6.93
N ILE A 182 16.84 0.55 -6.88
CA ILE A 182 17.10 1.67 -5.96
C ILE A 182 15.87 1.89 -5.06
N PRO A 183 15.90 1.41 -3.80
CA PRO A 183 14.82 1.70 -2.84
C PRO A 183 14.71 3.19 -2.55
N LEU A 184 13.50 3.75 -2.66
CA LEU A 184 13.26 5.18 -2.42
C LEU A 184 12.76 5.48 -1.00
N LEU A 185 11.93 4.59 -0.46
CA LEU A 185 11.16 4.83 0.77
C LEU A 185 10.56 3.53 1.33
N THR A 186 10.07 3.63 2.56
CA THR A 186 9.17 2.65 3.16
C THR A 186 7.71 3.13 3.15
N SER A 187 6.80 2.25 2.72
CA SER A 187 5.38 2.60 2.56
C SER A 187 4.54 2.30 3.80
N ASN A 188 3.41 2.99 3.91
CA ASN A 188 2.52 2.93 5.05
C ASN A 188 1.72 1.62 5.12
N ILE A 189 1.56 1.11 6.34
CA ILE A 189 0.95 -0.18 6.66
C ILE A 189 0.01 -0.02 7.86
N PRO A 190 -0.99 -0.89 8.07
CA PRO A 190 -1.67 -0.93 9.34
C PRO A 190 -0.75 -1.42 10.45
N GLU A 191 -1.13 -1.12 11.70
CA GLU A 191 -0.43 -1.63 12.88
C GLU A 191 -0.23 -3.15 12.77
N LEU A 192 1.04 -3.57 12.83
CA LEU A 192 1.47 -4.97 12.73
C LEU A 192 1.04 -5.70 11.45
N CYS A 193 0.64 -4.97 10.39
CA CYS A 193 0.03 -5.54 9.19
C CYS A 193 -1.30 -6.28 9.44
N LEU A 194 -2.00 -6.01 10.56
CA LEU A 194 -3.19 -6.74 10.99
C LEU A 194 -4.51 -6.03 10.65
N ASN A 195 -4.59 -5.40 9.47
CA ASN A 195 -5.82 -4.77 9.00
C ASN A 195 -5.92 -4.77 7.46
N TRP A 196 -7.16 -4.75 6.96
CA TRP A 196 -7.50 -4.62 5.53
C TRP A 196 -7.54 -3.16 5.07
N GLU A 197 -7.37 -2.20 5.98
CA GLU A 197 -7.13 -0.80 5.65
C GLU A 197 -5.77 -0.38 6.22
N SER A 198 -4.97 0.33 5.44
CA SER A 198 -3.65 0.81 5.89
C SER A 198 -3.81 2.06 6.73
N ILE A 199 -4.26 1.84 7.97
CA ILE A 199 -4.48 2.83 9.00
C ILE A 199 -3.66 2.49 10.25
N ASN A 200 -2.96 3.48 10.79
CA ASN A 200 -2.29 3.39 12.07
C ASN A 200 -2.27 4.76 12.76
N ASN A 201 -1.97 4.77 14.06
CA ASN A 201 -1.90 6.01 14.84
C ASN A 201 -0.55 6.75 14.73
N PHE A 202 0.40 6.22 13.96
CA PHE A 202 1.74 6.78 13.80
C PHE A 202 1.83 7.77 12.62
N VAL A 203 1.50 7.31 11.41
CA VAL A 203 1.46 8.08 10.17
C VAL A 203 0.03 8.47 9.78
N GLY A 204 -0.96 7.67 10.18
CA GLY A 204 -2.37 7.87 9.80
C GLY A 204 -2.83 6.92 8.71
N THR A 205 -3.82 7.36 7.93
CA THR A 205 -4.51 6.53 6.92
C THR A 205 -3.98 6.77 5.51
N THR A 206 -3.59 5.70 4.82
CA THR A 206 -3.33 5.74 3.37
C THR A 206 -4.64 5.82 2.60
N LYS A 207 -4.74 6.75 1.65
CA LYS A 207 -5.94 6.95 0.82
C LYS A 207 -5.79 6.33 -0.56
N ASN A 208 -6.91 5.96 -1.17
CA ASN A 208 -6.91 5.40 -2.52
C ASN A 208 -6.62 6.48 -3.57
N PRO A 209 -5.65 6.28 -4.48
CA PRO A 209 -5.29 7.29 -5.49
C PRO A 209 -6.39 7.54 -6.53
N TYR A 210 -7.22 6.53 -6.80
CA TYR A 210 -8.35 6.67 -7.71
C TYR A 210 -9.50 7.45 -7.10
N ASP A 211 -9.65 7.47 -5.77
CA ASP A 211 -10.68 8.24 -5.04
C ASP A 211 -10.30 8.33 -3.56
N ILE A 212 -9.81 9.48 -3.10
CA ILE A 212 -9.26 9.62 -1.74
C ILE A 212 -10.30 9.44 -0.61
N ARG A 213 -11.58 9.27 -0.96
CA ARG A 213 -12.67 8.93 -0.03
C ARG A 213 -12.76 7.43 0.25
N LYS A 214 -12.05 6.61 -0.51
CA LYS A 214 -12.04 5.15 -0.42
C LYS A 214 -10.76 4.65 0.23
N THR A 215 -10.84 3.45 0.79
CA THR A 215 -9.68 2.73 1.33
C THR A 215 -8.69 2.38 0.23
N ALA A 216 -7.39 2.50 0.53
CA ALA A 216 -6.31 1.93 -0.28
C ALA A 216 -6.17 0.40 -0.07
N GLY A 217 -6.97 -0.19 0.81
CA GLY A 217 -6.80 -1.58 1.20
C GLY A 217 -5.64 -1.76 2.19
N GLY A 218 -5.29 -3.02 2.43
CA GLY A 218 -4.36 -3.42 3.47
C GLY A 218 -4.07 -4.93 3.41
N SER A 219 -2.97 -5.39 4.00
CA SER A 219 -2.05 -4.59 4.82
C SER A 219 -0.97 -3.82 4.05
N SER A 220 -0.94 -3.93 2.72
CA SER A 220 0.05 -3.28 1.85
C SER A 220 -0.52 -2.07 1.11
N GLY A 221 -1.47 -1.33 1.69
CA GLY A 221 -2.17 -0.25 1.00
C GLY A 221 -1.27 0.94 0.63
N GLY A 222 -0.13 1.11 1.32
CA GLY A 222 0.92 2.06 0.93
C GLY A 222 1.62 1.75 -0.40
N GLU A 223 1.57 0.51 -0.87
CA GLU A 223 2.16 0.07 -2.15
C GLU A 223 1.19 0.18 -3.34
N VAL A 224 -0.02 0.72 -3.13
CA VAL A 224 -1.02 0.80 -4.20
C VAL A 224 -0.57 1.75 -5.30
N ASN A 225 -0.54 1.21 -6.52
CA ASN A 225 -0.17 1.94 -7.73
C ASN A 225 -1.36 2.68 -8.37
N VAL A 226 -1.06 3.76 -9.08
CA VAL A 226 -1.98 4.47 -9.97
C VAL A 226 -1.70 4.04 -11.40
N GLU A 227 -2.47 3.09 -11.91
CA GLU A 227 -2.51 2.82 -13.35
C GLU A 227 -3.58 3.72 -13.96
N GLU A 228 -3.17 4.67 -14.80
CA GLU A 228 -4.14 5.25 -15.72
C GLU A 228 -4.58 4.13 -16.66
N LYS A 229 -5.89 3.88 -16.73
CA LYS A 229 -6.46 3.03 -17.77
C LYS A 229 -6.14 3.70 -19.11
N VAL A 230 -5.12 3.19 -19.81
CA VAL A 230 -4.89 3.46 -21.22
C VAL A 230 -6.06 2.89 -22.02
#